data_AF-A0A2D5XYU6-F1
#
_entry.id   AF-A0A2D5XYU6-F1
#
_cell.length_a   1.000
_cell.length_b   1.000
_cell.length_c   1.000
_cell.angle_alpha   90.00
_cell.angle_beta   90.00
_cell.angle_gamma   90.00
#
_symmetry.space_group_name_H-M   'P 1'
#
loop_
_entity.id
_entity.type
_entity.pdbx_description
1 polymer ?
#
loop_
_entity_poly.entity_id
_entity_poly.type
_entity_poly.pdbx_seq_one_letter_code
_entity_poly.pdbx_strand_id
1 'polypeptide(L)'
;MKHPKRTNTFLDKIGHLENHPTITHEKTLGQHTADNLTKWAGSWTFILTFIVFLILWMAANVYGWLNNWDPYPFILLNLVLSCLAALQAPIILMSQNREGQKDRIRAEYDYAVNRRSLHDVEDMKKQLDRIEKKLKK
;
A
#
# COMPACT_ATOMS: atom_id res chain seq x y z
N MET A 1 -21.47 44.77 -17.51
CA MET A 1 -21.57 44.90 -16.03
C MET A 1 -20.54 43.98 -15.40
N LYS A 2 -19.47 44.51 -14.78
CA LYS A 2 -18.42 43.74 -14.11
C LYS A 2 -18.93 43.26 -12.75
N HIS A 3 -19.10 41.95 -12.57
CA HIS A 3 -19.39 41.36 -11.26
C HIS A 3 -18.20 41.59 -10.31
N PRO A 4 -18.43 42.11 -9.08
CA PRO A 4 -17.36 42.27 -8.10
C PRO A 4 -16.91 40.91 -7.56
N LYS A 5 -15.61 40.62 -7.68
CA LYS A 5 -14.96 39.44 -7.08
C LYS A 5 -14.95 39.62 -5.55
N ARG A 6 -15.92 39.04 -4.84
CA ARG A 6 -15.80 38.86 -3.38
C ARG A 6 -14.80 37.74 -3.13
N THR A 7 -13.59 38.11 -2.75
CA THR A 7 -12.52 37.23 -2.27
C THR A 7 -12.94 36.63 -0.93
N ASN A 8 -13.45 35.40 -0.94
CA ASN A 8 -13.73 34.65 0.27
C ASN A 8 -12.41 34.11 0.84
N THR A 9 -11.82 34.84 1.79
CA THR A 9 -10.57 34.53 2.51
C THR A 9 -10.50 33.10 3.08
N PHE A 10 -11.65 32.46 3.30
CA PHE A 10 -11.76 31.10 3.80
C PHE A 10 -11.41 30.03 2.73
N LEU A 11 -11.85 30.23 1.49
CA LEU A 11 -11.52 29.31 0.39
C LEU A 11 -10.05 29.41 -0.01
N ASP A 12 -9.51 30.63 0.08
CA ASP A 12 -8.08 30.88 -0.09
C ASP A 12 -7.28 30.15 1.00
N LYS A 13 -7.67 30.28 2.29
CA LYS A 13 -7.07 29.52 3.40
C LYS A 13 -7.11 28.00 3.25
N ILE A 14 -8.20 27.44 2.71
CA ILE A 14 -8.32 25.98 2.51
C ILE A 14 -7.53 25.54 1.27
N GLY A 15 -7.49 26.36 0.22
CA GLY A 15 -6.63 26.14 -0.96
C GLY A 15 -5.14 26.11 -0.59
N HIS A 16 -4.71 26.88 0.41
CA HIS A 16 -3.34 26.81 0.92
C HIS A 16 -3.04 25.51 1.68
N LEU A 17 -4.06 24.82 2.22
CA LEU A 17 -3.94 23.50 2.85
C LEU A 17 -3.96 22.35 1.83
N GLU A 18 -4.36 22.61 0.58
CA GLU A 18 -4.33 21.63 -0.53
C GLU A 18 -2.89 21.29 -0.95
N ASN A 19 -1.94 22.19 -0.66
CA ASN A 19 -0.52 21.97 -0.89
C ASN A 19 0.03 20.97 0.13
N HIS A 20 -0.21 19.68 -0.10
CA HIS A 20 0.55 18.64 0.55
C HIS A 20 2.02 18.80 0.13
N PRO A 21 2.98 18.87 1.08
CA PRO A 21 4.38 18.83 0.72
C PRO A 21 4.61 17.50 0.00
N THR A 22 4.85 17.56 -1.31
CA THR A 22 5.35 16.41 -2.05
C THR A 22 6.73 16.15 -1.48
N ILE A 23 6.85 15.17 -0.59
CA ILE A 23 8.13 14.70 -0.11
C ILE A 23 8.77 13.96 -1.29
N THR A 24 9.36 14.73 -2.21
CA THR A 24 10.23 14.25 -3.26
C THR A 24 11.52 13.83 -2.58
N HIS A 25 11.52 12.62 -2.02
CA HIS A 25 12.77 11.94 -1.70
C HIS A 25 13.50 11.73 -3.02
N GLU A 26 14.69 12.31 -3.18
CA GLU A 26 15.62 11.84 -4.21
C GLU A 26 15.80 10.34 -4.00
N LYS A 27 15.32 9.54 -4.96
CA LYS A 27 15.42 8.09 -4.89
C LYS A 27 16.89 7.72 -4.96
N THR A 28 17.44 7.33 -3.82
CA THR A 28 18.78 6.75 -3.75
C THR A 28 18.83 5.47 -4.61
N LEU A 29 20.00 5.13 -5.17
CA LEU A 29 20.16 3.91 -5.98
C LEU A 29 19.68 2.64 -5.24
N GLY A 30 19.83 2.62 -3.91
CA GLY A 30 19.32 1.55 -3.06
C GLY A 30 17.79 1.45 -2.98
N GLN A 31 17.07 2.57 -3.04
CA GLN A 31 15.60 2.54 -3.11
C GLN A 31 15.11 2.00 -4.45
N HIS A 32 15.83 2.28 -5.55
CA HIS A 32 15.46 1.76 -6.86
C HIS A 32 15.60 0.24 -6.96
N THR A 33 16.66 -0.32 -6.39
CA THR A 33 16.85 -1.79 -6.35
C THR A 33 15.87 -2.45 -5.38
N ALA A 34 15.60 -1.84 -4.23
CA ALA A 34 14.60 -2.31 -3.28
C ALA A 34 13.17 -2.30 -3.86
N ASP A 35 12.80 -1.26 -4.61
CA ASP A 35 11.50 -1.16 -5.30
C ASP A 35 11.32 -2.30 -6.32
N ASN A 36 12.38 -2.60 -7.08
CA ASN A 36 12.35 -3.69 -8.06
C ASN A 36 12.31 -5.08 -7.39
N LEU A 37 13.07 -5.26 -6.30
CA LEU A 37 13.06 -6.50 -5.54
C LEU A 37 11.68 -6.75 -4.89
N THR A 38 11.07 -5.71 -4.32
CA THR A 38 9.73 -5.78 -3.72
C THR A 38 8.67 -6.15 -4.75
N LYS A 39 8.73 -5.59 -5.96
CA LYS A 39 7.81 -5.95 -7.05
C LYS A 39 7.94 -7.40 -7.47
N TRP A 40 9.15 -7.94 -7.47
CA TRP A 40 9.39 -9.34 -7.82
C TRP A 40 9.02 -10.30 -6.68
N ALA A 41 9.42 -9.99 -5.45
CA ALA A 41 9.14 -10.78 -4.24
C ALA A 41 7.66 -10.71 -3.80
N GLY A 42 6.93 -9.66 -4.19
CA GLY A 42 5.50 -9.49 -3.96
C GLY A 42 4.60 -10.19 -4.99
N SER A 43 5.15 -11.04 -5.87
CA SER A 43 4.38 -11.78 -6.87
C SER A 43 4.02 -13.19 -6.40
N TRP A 44 2.82 -13.66 -6.74
CA TRP A 44 2.40 -15.06 -6.55
C TRP A 44 3.30 -16.07 -7.30
N THR A 45 3.88 -15.66 -8.43
CA THR A 45 4.75 -16.53 -9.25
C THR A 45 6.09 -16.83 -8.56
N PHE A 46 6.59 -15.94 -7.71
CA PHE A 46 7.83 -16.14 -6.96
C PHE A 46 7.67 -17.26 -5.92
N ILE A 47 6.58 -17.24 -5.15
CA ILE A 47 6.27 -18.27 -4.15
C ILE A 47 6.17 -19.66 -4.81
N LEU A 48 5.44 -19.76 -5.92
CA LEU A 48 5.31 -21.01 -6.66
C LEU A 48 6.66 -21.53 -7.16
N THR A 49 7.50 -20.65 -7.72
CA THR A 49 8.83 -21.03 -8.20
C THR A 49 9.71 -21.53 -7.05
N PHE A 50 9.66 -20.86 -5.89
CA PHE A 50 10.42 -21.24 -4.71
C PHE A 50 9.96 -22.60 -4.14
N ILE A 51 8.64 -22.84 -4.09
CA ILE A 51 8.09 -24.13 -3.66
C ILE A 51 8.51 -25.25 -4.62
N VAL A 52 8.42 -25.03 -5.94
CA VAL A 52 8.86 -26.02 -6.94
C VAL A 52 10.36 -26.32 -6.80
N PHE A 53 11.18 -25.28 -6.61
CA PHE A 53 12.62 -25.43 -6.37
C PHE A 53 12.89 -26.25 -5.11
N LEU A 54 12.17 -26.01 -4.02
CA LEU A 54 12.30 -26.78 -2.77
C LEU A 54 11.91 -28.24 -2.94
N ILE A 55 10.81 -28.52 -3.65
CA ILE A 55 10.38 -29.89 -3.93
C ILE A 55 11.43 -30.62 -4.77
N LEU A 56 11.98 -29.97 -5.81
CA LEU A 56 13.06 -30.52 -6.61
C LEU A 56 14.32 -30.78 -5.78
N TRP A 57 14.67 -29.85 -4.88
CA TRP A 57 15.84 -29.98 -4.02
C TRP A 57 15.68 -31.10 -2.99
N MET A 58 14.50 -31.24 -2.40
CA MET A 58 14.14 -32.35 -1.53
C MET A 58 14.23 -33.68 -2.29
N ALA A 59 13.65 -33.77 -3.49
CA ALA A 59 13.71 -34.97 -4.31
C ALA A 59 15.16 -35.35 -4.69
N ALA A 60 16.01 -34.37 -5.00
CA ALA A 60 17.43 -34.60 -5.28
C ALA A 60 18.18 -35.11 -4.04
N ASN A 61 17.91 -34.56 -2.85
CA ASN A 61 18.51 -35.04 -1.59
C ASN A 61 18.04 -36.46 -1.23
N VAL A 62 16.75 -36.75 -1.42
CA VAL A 62 16.21 -38.10 -1.22
C VAL A 62 16.84 -39.09 -2.21
N TYR A 63 16.98 -38.70 -3.49
CA TYR A 63 17.60 -39.54 -4.52
C TYR A 63 19.08 -39.81 -4.26
N GLY A 64 19.84 -38.81 -3.82
CA GLY A 64 21.26 -38.95 -3.48
C GLY A 64 21.52 -39.77 -2.19
N TRP A 65 20.52 -39.89 -1.32
CA TRP A 65 20.62 -40.57 -0.02
C TRP A 65 19.81 -41.88 0.04
N LEU A 66 19.52 -42.49 -1.11
CA LEU A 66 18.62 -43.65 -1.25
C LEU A 66 19.03 -44.93 -0.48
N ASN A 67 20.13 -44.92 0.30
CA ASN A 67 20.63 -46.09 1.01
C ASN A 67 20.46 -46.07 2.54
N ASN A 68 19.99 -44.98 3.16
CA ASN A 68 19.72 -44.92 4.61
C ASN A 68 18.60 -43.94 4.93
N TRP A 69 17.39 -44.43 5.21
CA TRP A 69 16.27 -43.58 5.65
C TRP A 69 16.58 -42.94 7.01
N ASP A 70 16.82 -41.63 6.97
CA ASP A 70 17.08 -40.63 8.04
C ASP A 70 17.74 -41.13 9.35
N PRO A 71 19.02 -41.53 9.33
CA PRO A 71 19.86 -41.60 10.53
C PRO A 71 20.22 -40.20 11.03
N TYR A 72 20.44 -40.07 12.35
CA TYR A 72 20.93 -38.85 13.00
C TYR A 72 22.13 -38.25 12.23
N PRO A 73 22.15 -36.96 11.85
CA PRO A 73 21.26 -35.85 12.24
C PRO A 73 20.20 -35.54 11.17
N PHE A 74 18.92 -35.59 11.54
CA PHE A 74 17.74 -35.50 10.66
C PHE A 74 17.80 -34.40 9.58
N ILE A 75 18.39 -34.71 8.43
CA ILE A 75 18.73 -33.72 7.40
C ILE A 75 17.46 -33.24 6.70
N LEU A 76 16.49 -34.14 6.51
CA LEU A 76 15.20 -33.85 5.89
C LEU A 76 14.34 -32.98 6.80
N LEU A 77 14.26 -33.32 8.09
CA LEU A 77 13.48 -32.54 9.06
C LEU A 77 14.05 -31.12 9.19
N ASN A 78 15.37 -30.98 9.29
CA ASN A 78 16.01 -29.68 9.46
C ASN A 78 15.85 -28.80 8.19
N LEU A 79 15.87 -29.42 7.01
CA LEU A 79 15.62 -28.74 5.75
C LEU A 79 14.17 -28.25 5.62
N VAL A 80 13.20 -29.08 5.99
CA VAL A 80 11.78 -28.70 6.01
C VAL A 80 11.52 -27.55 6.99
N LEU A 81 12.09 -27.61 8.19
CA LEU A 81 11.93 -26.56 9.21
C LEU A 81 12.57 -25.24 8.78
N SER A 82 13.77 -25.28 8.20
CA SER A 82 14.46 -24.08 7.68
C SER A 82 13.69 -23.44 6.52
N CYS A 83 13.12 -24.26 5.65
CA CYS A 83 12.27 -23.82 4.54
C CYS A 83 10.97 -23.15 5.03
N LEU A 84 10.28 -23.77 6.00
CA LEU A 84 9.09 -23.20 6.63
C LEU A 84 9.36 -21.81 7.19
N ALA A 85 10.50 -21.62 7.85
CA ALA A 85 10.92 -20.32 8.34
C ALA A 85 11.17 -19.33 7.20
N ALA A 86 11.88 -19.73 6.14
CA ALA A 86 12.18 -18.87 5.00
C ALA A 86 10.91 -18.40 4.23
N LEU A 87 9.88 -19.25 4.15
CA LEU A 87 8.60 -18.91 3.50
C LEU A 87 7.79 -17.86 4.25
N GLN A 88 8.07 -17.58 5.53
CA GLN A 88 7.31 -16.59 6.31
C GLN A 88 7.49 -15.17 5.77
N ALA A 89 8.72 -14.77 5.45
CA ALA A 89 9.02 -13.42 4.98
C ALA A 89 8.24 -12.99 3.71
N PRO A 90 8.18 -13.79 2.63
CA PRO A 90 7.41 -13.43 1.43
C PRO A 90 5.89 -13.49 1.65
N ILE A 91 5.39 -14.40 2.51
CA ILE A 91 3.96 -14.44 2.87
C ILE A 91 3.57 -13.17 3.62
N ILE A 92 4.39 -12.76 4.59
CA ILE A 92 4.21 -11.50 5.33
C ILE A 92 4.24 -10.32 4.35
N LEU A 93 5.25 -10.23 3.49
CA LEU A 93 5.39 -9.17 2.49
C LEU A 93 4.17 -9.09 1.56
N MET A 94 3.62 -10.24 1.15
CA MET A 94 2.45 -10.26 0.28
C MET A 94 1.17 -9.86 1.00
N SER A 95 0.99 -10.30 2.25
CA SER A 95 -0.13 -9.84 3.07
C SER A 95 -0.08 -8.33 3.26
N GLN A 96 1.12 -7.78 3.49
CA GLN A 96 1.35 -6.34 3.60
C GLN A 96 1.08 -5.61 2.28
N ASN A 97 1.52 -6.14 1.14
CA ASN A 97 1.24 -5.55 -0.17
C ASN A 97 -0.27 -5.49 -0.46
N ARG A 98 -1.03 -6.54 -0.10
CA ARG A 98 -2.48 -6.57 -0.26
C ARG A 98 -3.20 -5.58 0.65
N GLU A 99 -2.82 -5.50 1.93
CA GLU A 99 -3.41 -4.53 2.85
C GLU A 99 -3.06 -3.09 2.46
N GLY A 100 -1.82 -2.82 2.02
CA GLY A 100 -1.43 -1.50 1.51
C GLY A 100 -2.22 -1.04 0.28
N GLN A 101 -2.61 -1.97 -0.61
CA GLN A 101 -3.50 -1.64 -1.73
C GLN A 101 -4.91 -1.26 -1.26
N LYS A 102 -5.47 -1.99 -0.28
CA LYS A 102 -6.77 -1.65 0.31
C LYS A 102 -6.73 -0.30 1.02
N ASP A 103 -5.68 -0.06 1.80
CA ASP A 103 -5.49 1.21 2.52
C ASP A 103 -5.38 2.38 1.54
N ARG A 104 -4.70 2.20 0.40
CA ARG A 104 -4.63 3.23 -0.64
C ARG A 104 -6.01 3.56 -1.22
N ILE A 105 -6.82 2.55 -1.54
CA ILE A 105 -8.18 2.74 -2.07
C ILE A 105 -9.07 3.43 -1.03
N ARG A 106 -8.97 3.02 0.24
CA ARG A 106 -9.71 3.66 1.34
C ARG A 106 -9.32 5.13 1.49
N ALA A 107 -8.02 5.45 1.45
CA ALA A 107 -7.55 6.83 1.53
C ALA A 107 -8.06 7.69 0.36
N GLU A 108 -8.08 7.16 -0.86
CA GLU A 108 -8.62 7.86 -2.03
C GLU A 108 -10.14 8.11 -1.92
N TYR A 109 -10.88 7.12 -1.42
CA TYR A 109 -12.32 7.25 -1.16
C TYR A 109 -12.60 8.29 -0.06
N ASP A 110 -11.90 8.22 1.06
CA ASP A 110 -12.03 9.16 2.18
C ASP A 110 -11.71 10.60 1.72
N TYR A 111 -10.70 10.77 0.87
CA TYR A 111 -10.37 12.06 0.26
C TYR A 111 -11.52 12.60 -0.60
N ALA A 112 -12.11 11.77 -1.47
CA ALA A 112 -13.22 12.17 -2.32
C ALA A 112 -14.48 12.57 -1.50
N VAL A 113 -14.81 11.79 -0.48
CA VAL A 113 -15.93 12.09 0.43
C VAL A 113 -15.68 13.39 1.21
N ASN A 114 -14.45 13.61 1.67
CA ASN A 114 -14.09 14.83 2.38
C ASN A 114 -14.21 16.07 1.48
N ARG A 115 -13.76 15.99 0.22
CA ARG A 115 -13.94 17.06 -0.78
C ARG A 115 -15.42 17.35 -1.04
N ARG A 116 -16.25 16.30 -1.13
CA ARG A 116 -17.70 16.46 -1.29
C ARG A 116 -18.33 17.16 -0.09
N SER A 117 -17.99 16.73 1.12
CA SER A 117 -18.47 17.32 2.37
C SER A 117 -18.13 18.81 2.47
N LEU A 118 -16.91 19.20 2.07
CA LEU A 118 -16.50 20.61 2.01
C LEU A 118 -17.39 21.43 1.08
N HIS A 119 -17.66 20.93 -0.12
CA HIS A 119 -18.56 21.60 -1.08
C HIS A 119 -19.97 21.78 -0.52
N ASP A 120 -20.53 20.74 0.11
CA ASP A 120 -21.87 20.80 0.68
C ASP A 120 -21.94 21.81 1.85
N VAL A 121 -20.88 21.91 2.67
CA VAL A 121 -20.75 22.95 3.72
C VAL A 121 -20.69 24.36 3.12
N GLU A 122 -19.94 24.56 2.04
CA GLU A 122 -19.89 25.85 1.34
C GLU A 122 -21.27 26.26 0.81
N ASP A 123 -22.02 25.32 0.24
CA ASP A 123 -23.35 25.59 -0.28
C ASP A 123 -24.35 25.90 0.82
N MET A 124 -24.32 25.19 1.95
CA MET A 124 -25.09 25.53 3.14
C MET A 124 -24.77 26.94 3.64
N LYS A 125 -23.49 27.31 3.68
CA LYS A 125 -23.06 28.68 4.05
C LYS A 125 -23.62 29.74 3.10
N LYS A 126 -23.58 29.51 1.78
CA LYS A 126 -24.17 30.42 0.79
C LYS A 126 -25.69 30.59 0.97
N GLN A 127 -26.39 29.52 1.35
CA GLN A 127 -27.82 29.57 1.64
C GLN A 127 -28.11 30.38 2.91
N LEU A 128 -27.34 30.17 3.99
CA LEU A 128 -27.45 30.95 5.22
C LEU A 128 -27.22 32.45 4.98
N ASP A 129 -26.14 32.82 4.28
CA ASP A 129 -25.84 34.21 3.92
C ASP A 129 -26.97 34.85 3.09
N ARG A 130 -27.64 34.06 2.23
CA ARG A 130 -28.77 34.51 1.42
C ARG A 130 -30.00 34.79 2.28
N ILE A 131 -30.28 33.94 3.27
CA ILE A 131 -31.40 34.11 4.20
C ILE A 131 -31.14 35.33 5.10
N GLU A 132 -29.94 35.48 5.65
CA GLU A 132 -29.58 36.64 6.48
C GLU A 132 -29.79 37.97 5.75
N LYS A 133 -29.37 38.05 4.48
CA LYS A 133 -29.59 39.24 3.64
C LYS A 133 -31.06 39.55 3.38
N LYS A 134 -31.92 38.52 3.32
CA LYS A 134 -33.37 38.72 3.14
C LYS A 134 -34.03 39.22 4.43
N LEU A 135 -33.54 38.82 5.60
CA LEU A 135 -34.08 39.26 6.90
C LEU A 135 -33.66 40.70 7.26
N LYS A 136 -32.52 41.17 6.76
CA LYS A 136 -32.02 42.55 6.97
C LYS A 136 -32.65 43.60 6.04
N LYS A 137 -33.60 43.22 5.18
CA LYS A 137 -34.27 44.08 4.22
C LYS A 137 -35.75 44.18 4.55
#